data_AF-A0AA88H1I7-F1
#
_entry.id   AF-A0AA88H1I7-F1
#
_cell.length_a   1.000
_cell.length_b   1.000
_cell.length_c   1.000
_cell.angle_alpha   90.00
_cell.angle_beta   90.00
_cell.angle_gamma   90.00
#
_symmetry.space_group_name_H-M   'P 1'
#
loop_
_entity.id
_entity.type
_entity.pdbx_description
1 polymer ?
#
loop_
_entity_poly.entity_id
_entity_poly.type
_entity_poly.pdbx_seq_one_letter_code
_entity_poly.pdbx_strand_id
1 'polypeptide(L)'
;MTLKNLVGQKVINEILKSKKNGTDSRVLVVYRFSLRMLSACLKMYEIALEGITRVQDINKSREPLHYLEAVYILSPANDSVKPLITDFGFRRNRFSDFFGFRISKITDFLFRRKRKERRTQ
;
A
#
# COMPACT_ATOMS: atom_id res chain seq x y z
N MET A 1 3.73 -27.75 -2.76
CA MET A 1 3.50 -26.29 -2.92
C MET A 1 4.85 -25.58 -2.87
N THR A 2 5.15 -24.72 -3.83
CA THR A 2 6.38 -23.91 -3.84
C THR A 2 6.21 -22.65 -2.98
N LEU A 3 7.28 -22.18 -2.34
CA LEU A 3 7.27 -21.01 -1.45
C LEU A 3 6.68 -19.75 -2.13
N LYS A 4 6.95 -19.57 -3.42
CA LYS A 4 6.41 -18.45 -4.22
C LYS A 4 4.88 -18.43 -4.21
N ASN A 5 4.24 -19.58 -4.36
CA ASN A 5 2.78 -19.69 -4.40
C ASN A 5 2.17 -19.41 -3.02
N LEU A 6 2.81 -19.90 -1.95
CA LEU A 6 2.36 -19.63 -0.57
C LEU A 6 2.43 -18.14 -0.24
N VAL A 7 3.53 -17.49 -0.61
CA VAL A 7 3.72 -16.05 -0.41
C VAL A 7 2.70 -15.25 -1.24
N GLY A 8 2.51 -15.60 -2.51
CA GLY A 8 1.52 -14.96 -3.37
C GLY A 8 0.10 -15.05 -2.79
N GLN A 9 -0.32 -16.25 -2.38
CA GLN A 9 -1.65 -16.44 -1.77
C GLN A 9 -1.82 -15.67 -0.46
N LYS A 10 -0.78 -15.62 0.39
CA LYS A 10 -0.82 -14.79 1.60
C LYS A 10 -1.01 -13.31 1.28
N VAL A 11 -0.26 -12.78 0.31
CA VAL A 11 -0.39 -11.37 -0.09
C VAL A 11 -1.79 -11.08 -0.62
N ILE A 12 -2.33 -11.92 -1.49
CA ILE A 12 -3.69 -11.75 -2.02
C ILE A 12 -4.72 -11.75 -0.88
N ASN A 13 -4.69 -12.76 -0.01
CA ASN A 13 -5.71 -12.94 1.00
C ASN A 13 -5.60 -11.91 2.15
N GLU A 14 -4.39 -11.63 2.62
CA GLU A 14 -4.18 -10.73 3.77
C GLU A 14 -4.13 -9.25 3.38
N ILE A 15 -3.71 -8.91 2.15
CA ILE A 15 -3.50 -7.51 1.74
C ILE A 15 -4.56 -7.07 0.74
N LEU A 16 -4.83 -7.86 -0.31
CA LEU A 16 -5.70 -7.43 -1.41
C LEU A 16 -7.19 -7.66 -1.11
N LYS A 17 -7.53 -8.82 -0.51
CA LYS A 17 -8.91 -9.22 -0.18
C LYS A 17 -9.42 -8.68 1.16
N SER A 18 -8.51 -8.31 2.08
CA SER A 18 -8.83 -7.90 3.46
C SER A 18 -9.86 -6.76 3.55
N LYS A 19 -10.07 -5.98 2.49
CA LYS A 19 -11.10 -4.95 2.46
C LYS A 19 -11.62 -4.61 1.06
N LYS A 20 -12.61 -5.37 0.57
CA LYS A 20 -13.44 -4.97 -0.59
C LYS A 20 -14.59 -4.10 -0.10
N ASN A 21 -14.34 -2.80 0.06
CA ASN A 21 -15.36 -1.82 0.42
C ASN A 21 -15.91 -1.13 -0.85
N GLY A 22 -16.66 -1.86 -1.68
CA GLY A 22 -17.52 -1.29 -2.73
C GLY A 22 -16.88 -0.51 -3.89
N THR A 23 -15.63 -0.04 -3.79
CA THR A 23 -14.91 0.63 -4.88
C THR A 23 -14.03 -0.37 -5.61
N ASP A 24 -14.41 -0.69 -6.85
CA ASP A 24 -13.73 -1.66 -7.72
C ASP A 24 -12.36 -1.18 -8.23
N SER A 25 -11.96 0.06 -7.92
CA SER A 25 -10.72 0.66 -8.42
C SER A 25 -9.82 1.13 -7.29
N ARG A 26 -8.72 0.40 -7.09
CA ARG A 26 -7.68 0.69 -6.09
C ARG A 26 -6.32 0.79 -6.74
N VAL A 27 -5.43 1.57 -6.15
CA VAL A 27 -4.04 1.74 -6.58
C VAL A 27 -3.12 1.05 -5.60
N LEU A 28 -2.23 0.18 -6.09
CA LEU A 28 -1.21 -0.47 -5.28
C LEU A 28 0.08 0.33 -5.32
N VAL A 29 0.46 0.94 -4.20
CA VAL A 29 1.71 1.67 -4.02
C VAL A 29 2.73 0.75 -3.35
N VAL A 30 3.88 0.55 -3.99
CA VAL A 30 4.86 -0.44 -3.55
C VAL A 30 6.25 0.21 -3.42
N TYR A 31 7.03 -0.28 -2.47
CA TYR A 31 8.46 0.04 -2.39
C TYR A 31 9.29 -0.80 -3.37
N ARG A 32 10.37 -0.22 -3.93
CA ARG A 32 11.19 -0.84 -4.99
C ARG A 32 11.61 -2.30 -4.72
N PHE A 33 11.98 -2.65 -3.49
CA PHE A 33 12.36 -4.03 -3.15
C PHE A 33 11.16 -4.97 -3.02
N SER A 34 10.05 -4.49 -2.47
CA SER A 34 8.79 -5.25 -2.39
C SER A 34 8.21 -5.51 -3.78
N LEU A 35 8.39 -4.59 -4.74
CA LEU A 35 7.93 -4.76 -6.11
C LEU A 35 8.54 -5.99 -6.78
N ARG A 36 9.84 -6.25 -6.56
CA ARG A 36 10.53 -7.45 -7.07
C ARG A 36 9.94 -8.74 -6.49
N MET A 37 9.64 -8.74 -5.20
CA MET A 37 9.00 -9.87 -4.52
C MET A 37 7.60 -10.15 -5.11
N LEU A 38 6.79 -9.10 -5.30
CA LEU A 38 5.46 -9.23 -5.88
C LEU A 38 5.53 -9.75 -7.31
N SER A 39 6.43 -9.22 -8.15
CA SER A 39 6.61 -9.70 -9.53
C SER A 39 7.02 -11.17 -9.64
N ALA A 40 7.65 -11.72 -8.59
CA ALA A 40 8.07 -13.12 -8.57
C ALA A 40 6.98 -14.09 -8.08
N CYS A 41 6.00 -13.59 -7.33
CA CYS A 41 4.99 -14.42 -6.65
C CYS A 41 3.57 -14.19 -7.18
N LEU A 42 3.32 -13.09 -7.88
CA LEU A 42 1.99 -12.68 -8.34
C LEU A 42 2.02 -12.37 -9.82
N LYS A 43 0.98 -12.79 -10.53
CA LYS A 43 0.74 -12.39 -11.91
C LYS A 43 -0.15 -11.16 -11.95
N MET A 44 -0.01 -10.33 -12.99
CA MET A 44 -0.80 -9.10 -13.12
C MET A 44 -2.32 -9.35 -13.13
N TYR A 45 -2.78 -10.46 -13.70
CA TYR A 45 -4.21 -10.79 -13.68
C TYR A 45 -4.73 -11.07 -12.25
N GLU A 46 -3.93 -11.69 -11.38
CA GLU A 46 -4.32 -12.00 -10.00
C GLU A 46 -4.51 -10.72 -9.20
N ILE A 47 -3.68 -9.71 -9.47
CA ILE A 47 -3.77 -8.38 -8.88
C ILE A 47 -5.00 -7.64 -9.41
N ALA A 48 -5.25 -7.72 -10.72
CA ALA A 48 -6.39 -7.07 -11.37
C ALA A 48 -7.75 -7.62 -10.90
N LEU A 49 -7.85 -8.94 -10.67
CA LEU A 49 -9.06 -9.59 -10.13
C LEU A 49 -9.45 -9.09 -8.74
N GLU A 50 -8.49 -8.54 -8.00
CA GLU A 50 -8.75 -7.94 -6.70
C GLU A 50 -9.12 -6.45 -6.77
N GLY A 51 -9.36 -5.90 -7.97
CA GLY A 51 -9.75 -4.50 -8.15
C GLY A 51 -8.58 -3.52 -8.02
N ILE A 52 -7.35 -3.98 -8.27
CA ILE A 52 -6.20 -3.08 -8.42
C ILE A 52 -6.04 -2.73 -9.90
N THR A 53 -6.20 -1.45 -10.22
CA THR A 53 -6.11 -0.93 -11.59
C THR A 53 -4.70 -0.45 -11.94
N ARG A 54 -3.92 -0.02 -10.94
CA ARG A 54 -2.60 0.55 -11.16
C ARG A 54 -1.62 0.16 -10.06
N VAL A 55 -0.40 -0.22 -10.48
CA VAL A 55 0.73 -0.47 -9.57
C VAL A 55 1.74 0.64 -9.75
N GLN A 56 2.13 1.32 -8.66
CA GLN A 56 3.03 2.47 -8.68
C GLN A 56 4.15 2.32 -7.66
N ASP A 57 5.33 2.88 -7.96
CA ASP A 57 6.47 2.93 -7.03
C ASP A 57 6.37 4.20 -6.16
N ILE A 58 6.53 4.05 -4.85
CA ILE A 58 6.47 5.18 -3.91
C ILE A 58 7.56 6.24 -4.16
N ASN A 59 8.73 5.83 -4.69
CA ASN A 59 9.86 6.73 -4.91
C ASN A 59 9.73 7.54 -6.21
N LYS A 60 8.79 7.18 -7.08
CA LYS A 60 8.55 7.89 -8.34
C LYS A 60 7.52 8.99 -8.15
N SER A 61 7.62 10.04 -8.98
CA SER A 61 6.56 11.03 -9.08
C SER A 61 5.30 10.36 -9.63
N ARG A 62 4.18 10.54 -8.93
CA ARG A 62 2.89 9.87 -9.19
C ARG A 62 1.81 10.93 -9.35
N GLU A 63 0.86 10.65 -10.24
CA GLU A 63 -0.35 11.46 -10.40
C GLU A 63 -1.20 11.39 -9.12
N PRO A 64 -1.72 12.52 -8.61
CA PRO A 64 -2.68 12.51 -7.52
C PRO A 64 -4.02 11.98 -8.03
N LEU A 65 -4.48 10.85 -7.49
CA LEU A 65 -5.74 10.19 -7.87
C LEU A 65 -6.70 10.24 -6.68
N HIS A 66 -7.34 11.40 -6.53
CA HIS A 66 -8.21 11.71 -5.38
C HIS A 66 -9.47 10.83 -5.29
N TYR A 67 -9.85 10.12 -6.36
CA TYR A 67 -11.05 9.29 -6.42
C TYR A 67 -10.77 7.80 -6.19
N LEU A 68 -9.50 7.41 -6.01
CA LEU A 68 -9.09 6.02 -5.84
C LEU A 68 -8.55 5.78 -4.44
N GLU A 69 -8.84 4.62 -3.87
CA GLU A 69 -8.18 4.16 -2.66
C GLU A 69 -6.78 3.64 -2.97
N ALA A 70 -5.82 3.90 -2.08
CA ALA A 70 -4.45 3.41 -2.23
C ALA A 70 -4.12 2.34 -1.17
N VAL A 71 -3.58 1.21 -1.64
CA VAL A 71 -3.03 0.13 -0.82
C VAL A 71 -1.51 0.25 -0.83
N TYR A 72 -0.89 0.37 0.33
CA TYR A 72 0.55 0.57 0.45
C TYR A 72 1.26 -0.70 0.92
N ILE A 73 2.20 -1.21 0.12
CA ILE A 73 3.12 -2.29 0.49
C ILE A 73 4.53 -1.70 0.60
N LEU A 74 4.94 -1.39 1.83
CA LEU A 74 6.20 -0.69 2.10
C LEU A 74 7.08 -1.46 3.09
N SER A 75 8.39 -1.25 2.95
CA SER A 75 9.35 -1.64 3.99
C SER A 75 9.25 -0.66 5.17
N PRO A 76 9.54 -1.06 6.42
CA PRO A 76 9.66 -0.14 7.56
C PRO A 76 10.96 0.68 7.53
N ALA A 77 11.47 1.03 6.35
CA ALA A 77 12.66 1.85 6.18
C ALA A 77 12.30 3.33 6.15
N ASN A 78 13.20 4.19 6.63
CA ASN A 78 12.99 5.64 6.58
C ASN A 78 12.76 6.15 5.16
N ASP A 79 13.38 5.52 4.17
CA ASP A 79 13.29 5.91 2.75
C ASP A 79 11.91 5.67 2.16
N SER A 80 11.17 4.65 2.62
CA SER A 80 9.77 4.41 2.24
C SER A 80 8.78 5.20 3.08
N VAL A 81 9.12 5.50 4.34
CA VAL A 81 8.22 6.23 5.26
C VAL A 81 8.20 7.73 4.98
N LYS A 82 9.33 8.35 4.62
CA LYS A 82 9.38 9.78 4.25
C LYS A 82 8.41 10.14 3.12
N PRO A 83 8.44 9.50 1.93
CA PRO A 83 7.51 9.80 0.84
C PRO A 83 6.07 9.44 1.18
N LEU A 84 5.84 8.43 2.03
CA LEU A 84 4.52 8.15 2.57
C LEU A 84 3.99 9.33 3.39
N ILE A 85 4.81 9.90 4.28
CA ILE A 85 4.42 11.09 5.05
C ILE A 85 4.15 12.27 4.13
N THR A 86 4.95 12.45 3.06
CA THR A 86 4.72 13.49 2.05
C THR A 86 3.41 13.29 1.28
N ASP A 87 2.96 12.05 1.02
CA ASP A 87 1.64 11.78 0.42
C ASP A 87 0.48 12.33 1.26
N PHE A 88 0.67 12.44 2.58
CA PHE A 88 -0.32 12.93 3.56
C PHE A 88 0.03 14.27 4.20
N GLY A 89 1.17 14.85 3.83
CA GLY A 89 1.71 16.08 4.39
C GLY A 89 1.43 17.22 3.42
N PHE A 90 0.62 18.19 3.86
CA PHE A 90 0.10 19.35 3.13
C PHE A 90 -1.13 19.08 2.25
N ARG A 91 -2.29 19.62 2.69
CA ARG A 91 -3.54 20.12 2.03
C ARG A 91 -3.96 19.64 0.62
N ARG A 92 -3.31 18.65 0.04
CA ARG A 92 -3.54 17.98 -1.24
C ARG A 92 -3.28 16.49 -1.00
N ASN A 93 -4.18 15.86 -0.24
CA ASN A 93 -4.14 14.40 -0.05
C ASN A 93 -4.18 13.75 -1.43
N ARG A 94 -3.12 13.03 -1.85
CA ARG A 94 -3.07 12.44 -3.20
C ARG A 94 -4.12 11.36 -3.44
N PHE A 95 -4.77 10.86 -2.38
CA PHE A 95 -5.81 9.83 -2.38
C PHE A 95 -6.92 10.22 -1.40
N SER A 96 -8.16 9.79 -1.66
CA SER A 96 -9.33 10.12 -0.82
C SER A 96 -9.25 9.49 0.57
N ASP A 97 -8.84 8.23 0.67
CA ASP A 97 -8.82 7.50 1.94
C ASP A 97 -7.64 6.51 2.05
N PHE A 98 -7.13 6.37 3.28
CA PHE A 98 -5.98 5.51 3.61
C PHE A 98 -6.44 4.20 4.27
N PHE A 99 -6.19 3.07 3.58
CA PHE A 99 -6.21 1.74 4.19
C PHE A 99 -4.80 1.14 4.19
N GLY A 100 -4.01 1.51 5.20
CA GLY A 100 -2.70 0.90 5.45
C GLY A 100 -2.85 -0.53 5.97
N PHE A 101 -2.48 -1.52 5.15
CA PHE A 101 -2.21 -2.88 5.63
C PHE A 101 -0.73 -3.24 5.56
N ARG A 102 -0.37 -4.13 6.47
CA ARG A 102 0.90 -4.22 7.18
C ARG A 102 1.74 -5.33 6.58
N ILE A 103 2.91 -4.99 6.05
CA ILE A 103 4.04 -5.93 6.01
C ILE A 103 5.12 -5.35 6.91
N SER A 104 5.47 -6.12 7.94
CA SER A 104 6.28 -5.75 9.11
C SER A 104 5.54 -4.97 10.20
N LYS A 105 5.68 -5.46 11.44
CA LYS A 105 5.02 -4.95 12.65
C LYS A 105 5.41 -3.52 13.05
N ILE A 106 6.32 -2.87 12.33
CA ILE A 106 6.96 -1.60 12.70
C ILE A 106 6.21 -0.37 12.15
N THR A 107 5.60 -0.43 10.95
CA THR A 107 4.96 0.75 10.33
C THR A 107 3.69 1.19 11.08
N ASP A 108 2.96 0.23 11.66
CA ASP A 108 1.75 0.47 12.46
C ASP A 108 2.06 1.25 13.76
N PHE A 109 3.22 0.99 14.39
CA PHE A 109 3.65 1.65 15.62
C PHE A 109 3.95 3.14 15.40
N LEU A 110 4.67 3.47 14.33
CA LEU A 110 4.99 4.86 13.97
C LEU A 110 3.74 5.66 13.59
N PHE A 111 2.79 5.03 12.88
CA PHE A 111 1.57 5.71 12.44
C PHE A 111 0.55 5.89 13.58
N ARG A 112 0.41 4.90 14.47
CA ARG A 112 -0.43 5.02 15.68
C ARG A 112 0.09 6.12 16.62
N ARG A 113 1.41 6.36 16.64
CA ARG A 113 2.04 7.47 17.39
C ARG A 113 1.71 8.84 16.77
N LYS A 114 1.85 9.00 15.45
CA LYS A 114 1.49 10.24 14.72
C LYS A 114 0.00 10.57 14.80
N ARG A 115 -0.88 9.56 14.82
CA ARG A 115 -2.34 9.74 14.96
C ARG A 115 -2.76 10.17 16.36
N LYS A 116 -2.01 9.78 17.41
CA LYS A 116 -2.20 10.29 18.77
C LYS A 116 -1.78 11.76 18.87
N GLU A 117 -0.66 12.13 18.22
CA GLU A 117 -0.15 13.51 18.19
C GLU A 117 -1.16 14.51 17.59
N ARG A 118 -1.90 14.12 16.54
CA ARG A 118 -2.96 14.95 15.93
C ARG A 118 -4.28 15.04 16.72
N ARG A 119 -4.45 14.28 17.81
CA ARG A 119 -5.66 14.33 18.66
C ARG A 119 -5.46 15.14 19.95
N THR A 120 -4.21 15.52 20.25
CA THR A 120 -3.82 16.28 21.43
C THR A 120 -3.43 17.73 21.12
N GLN A 121 -3.59 18.16 19.87
CA GLN A 121 -3.60 19.55 19.42
C GLN A 121 -4.93 19.83 18.76
#